data_AF-A0A6C0KGD6-F1
#
_entry.id   AF-A0A6C0KGD6-F1
#
_cell.length_a   1.000
_cell.length_b   1.000
_cell.length_c   1.000
_cell.angle_alpha   90.00
_cell.angle_beta   90.00
_cell.angle_gamma   90.00
#
_symmetry.space_group_name_H-M   'P 1'
#
loop_
_entity.id
_entity.type
_entity.pdbx_description
1 polymer ?
#
loop_
_entity_poly.entity_id
_entity_poly.type
_entity_poly.pdbx_seq_one_letter_code
_entity_poly.pdbx_strand_id
1 'polypeptide(L)' 'MQKTKKSIRKSAVKKFKSPRKMSKEYCKKTPCKKMGFSQKASCRPYKNCYK' A
#
# COMPACT_ATOMS: atom_id res chain seq x y z
N MET A 1 17.84 2.87 -30.99
CA MET A 1 17.48 1.46 -30.74
C MET A 1 17.51 1.16 -29.25
N GLN A 2 16.35 0.80 -28.70
CA GLN A 2 16.08 -0.18 -27.63
C GLN A 2 16.99 -0.22 -26.38
N LYS A 3 16.53 0.36 -25.26
CA LYS A 3 16.91 -0.10 -23.91
C LYS A 3 15.66 -0.59 -23.17
N THR A 4 15.37 -1.87 -23.44
CA THR A 4 14.77 -2.88 -22.57
C THR A 4 13.57 -2.47 -21.69
N LYS A 5 12.39 -2.77 -22.25
CA LYS A 5 11.14 -3.01 -21.51
C LYS A 5 11.38 -4.03 -20.39
N LYS A 6 11.58 -3.58 -19.15
CA LYS A 6 11.65 -4.49 -18.00
C LYS A 6 10.23 -4.89 -17.59
N SER A 7 9.79 -5.99 -18.20
CA SER A 7 8.67 -6.82 -17.76
C SER A 7 8.71 -7.06 -16.25
N ILE A 8 7.72 -6.54 -15.51
CA ILE A 8 7.32 -7.08 -14.21
C ILE A 8 5.92 -7.65 -14.38
N ARG A 9 5.88 -8.96 -14.63
CA ARG A 9 4.67 -9.78 -14.61
C ARG A 9 4.14 -9.84 -13.17
N LYS A 10 2.86 -9.52 -12.93
CA LYS A 10 1.92 -10.49 -12.36
C LYS A 10 0.48 -9.96 -12.32
N SER A 11 -0.36 -10.84 -12.84
CA SER A 11 -1.78 -10.78 -13.14
C SER A 11 -2.68 -10.84 -11.91
N ALA A 12 -3.88 -10.27 -12.05
CA ALA A 12 -5.16 -10.64 -11.40
C ALA A 12 -5.24 -10.44 -9.86
N VAL A 13 -6.26 -9.79 -9.27
CA VAL A 13 -7.70 -10.08 -9.41
C VAL A 13 -8.54 -8.82 -9.09
N LYS A 14 -9.45 -8.50 -10.01
CA LYS A 14 -10.78 -7.86 -9.91
C LYS A 14 -11.23 -7.34 -8.53
N LYS A 15 -11.45 -6.02 -8.43
CA LYS A 15 -12.69 -5.34 -7.99
C LYS A 15 -12.36 -3.87 -7.73
N PHE A 16 -12.99 -2.97 -8.48
CA PHE A 16 -12.86 -1.52 -8.37
C PHE A 16 -12.96 -1.06 -6.90
N LYS A 17 -11.83 -0.69 -6.28
CA LYS A 17 -11.78 0.06 -5.02
C LYS A 17 -10.55 0.95 -5.12
N SER A 18 -10.78 2.25 -5.08
CA SER A 18 -9.79 3.33 -5.14
C SER A 18 -8.41 2.92 -4.59
N PRO A 19 -7.30 3.24 -5.30
CA PRO A 19 -5.96 2.90 -4.82
C PRO A 19 -5.83 3.43 -3.40
N ARG A 20 -5.47 2.53 -2.47
CA ARG A 20 -5.28 2.93 -1.07
C ARG A 20 -4.29 4.10 -1.06
N LYS A 21 -4.62 5.16 -0.33
CA LYS A 21 -3.80 6.38 -0.29
C LYS A 21 -2.35 6.08 0.10
N MET A 22 -2.13 5.02 0.89
CA MET A 22 -0.81 4.65 1.41
C MET A 22 -0.34 3.27 0.95
N SER A 23 0.92 3.23 0.52
CA SER A 23 1.63 2.02 0.14
C SER A 23 1.97 1.15 1.37
N LYS A 24 2.13 -0.16 1.15
CA LYS A 24 2.52 -1.13 2.19
C LYS A 24 3.81 -0.72 2.92
N GLU A 25 4.78 -0.17 2.21
CA GLU A 25 6.07 0.28 2.76
C GLU A 25 5.90 1.45 3.74
N TYR A 26 5.11 2.46 3.36
CA TYR A 26 4.76 3.59 4.23
C TYR A 26 4.12 3.09 5.53
N CYS A 27 3.17 2.16 5.42
CA CYS A 27 2.49 1.59 6.57
C CYS A 27 3.42 0.83 7.51
N LYS A 28 4.43 0.12 6.99
CA LYS A 28 5.40 -0.62 7.80
C LYS A 28 6.37 0.32 8.51
N LYS A 29 6.93 1.28 7.77
CA LYS A 29 7.96 2.22 8.24
C LYS A 29 7.43 3.21 9.28
N THR A 30 6.21 3.71 9.07
CA THR A 30 5.62 4.72 9.97
C THR A 30 5.07 4.04 11.24
N PRO A 31 5.40 4.51 12.45
CA PRO A 31 4.82 3.99 13.69
C PRO A 31 3.37 4.43 13.86
N CYS A 32 2.52 3.62 14.50
CA CYS A 32 1.09 3.89 14.68
C CYS A 32 0.81 5.21 15.42
N LYS A 33 1.72 5.64 16.32
CA LYS A 33 1.65 6.91 17.04
C LYS A 33 1.76 8.14 16.12
N LYS A 34 2.46 8.00 14.98
CA LYS A 34 2.63 9.06 13.97
C LYS A 34 1.59 9.00 12.86
N MET A 35 0.69 8.01 12.88
CA MET A 35 -0.36 7.89 11.86
C MET A 35 -1.65 8.55 12.32
N GLY A 36 -2.22 9.41 11.48
CA GLY A 36 -3.58 9.94 11.67
C GLY A 36 -4.66 8.88 11.41
N PHE A 37 -5.92 9.19 11.74
CA PHE A 37 -7.06 8.27 11.58
C PHE A 37 -7.15 7.67 10.16
N SER A 38 -7.11 8.51 9.13
CA SER A 38 -7.20 8.08 7.72
C SER A 38 -6.02 7.21 7.26
N GLN A 39 -4.83 7.45 7.84
CA GLN A 39 -3.64 6.64 7.57
C GLN A 39 -3.73 5.29 8.27
N LYS A 40 -4.17 5.26 9.53
CA LYS A 40 -4.43 4.01 10.27
C LYS A 40 -5.47 3.15 9.54
N ALA A 41 -6.56 3.74 9.04
CA ALA A 41 -7.57 3.02 8.26
C ALA A 41 -6.99 2.43 6.96
N SER A 42 -6.17 3.21 6.24
CA SER A 42 -5.50 2.77 5.01
C SER A 42 -4.46 1.67 5.27
N CYS A 43 -3.77 1.75 6.42
CA CYS A 43 -2.70 0.85 6.82
C CYS A 43 -3.16 -0.37 7.60
N ARG A 44 -4.39 -0.40 8.13
CA ARG A 44 -5.01 -1.54 8.84
C ARG A 44 -4.77 -2.92 8.22
N PRO A 45 -4.88 -3.13 6.89
CA PRO A 45 -4.60 -4.42 6.26
C PRO A 45 -3.12 -4.84 6.28
N TYR A 46 -2.20 -3.92 6.58
CA TYR A 46 -0.75 -4.18 6.61
C TYR A 46 -0.15 -4.05 8.01
N LYS A 47 -0.77 -3.24 8.88
CA LYS A 47 -0.34 -2.95 10.24
C LYS A 47 -1.56 -2.57 11.07
N ASN A 48 -1.88 -3.38 12.08
CA ASN A 48 -3.02 -3.09 12.96
C ASN A 48 -2.59 -2.12 14.06
N CYS A 49 -3.05 -0.87 13.95
CA CYS A 49 -2.72 0.25 14.84
C CYS A 49 -3.81 0.57 15.88
N TYR A 50 -4.78 -0.33 16.07
CA TYR A 50 -5.92 -0.18 16.99
C TYR A 50 -5.89 -1.17 18.16
N LYS A 51 -4.71 -1.75 18.43
CA LYS A 51 -4.46 -2.53 19.64
C LYS A 51 -3.87 -1.64 20.72
#